data_AF-A0A965AY90-F1
#
_entry.id   AF-A0A965AY90-F1
#
_cell.length_a   1.000
_cell.length_b   1.000
_cell.length_c   1.000
_cell.angle_alpha   90.00
_cell.angle_beta   90.00
_cell.angle_gamma   90.00
#
_symmetry.space_group_name_H-M   'P 1'
#
loop_
_entity.id
_entity.type
_entity.pdbx_description
1 polymer ?
#
loop_
_entity_poly.entity_id
_entity_poly.type
_entity_poly.pdbx_seq_one_letter_code
_entity_poly.pdbx_strand_id
1 'polypeptide(L)'
;MPEVTLGVIPGAGGTQRLPRLVGLSAALDMITSGRAISAQKALEIGLVNDVDEEVFDSAFMINTEDLGCRVPTWELPAPTWDDAVEVQILAGLAKKARGQIAPVKAVEVMKSGLAIEF
;
A
#
# COMPACT_ATOMS: atom_id res chain seq x y z
N MET A 1 4.48 -1.20 -5.80
CA MET A 1 4.23 -2.65 -5.79
C MET A 1 4.23 -3.14 -7.23
N PRO A 2 5.38 -3.54 -7.79
CA PRO A 2 5.51 -3.81 -9.23
C PRO A 2 4.79 -5.08 -9.70
N GLU A 3 4.24 -5.91 -8.81
CA GLU A 3 3.60 -7.20 -9.10
C GLU A 3 2.59 -7.14 -10.25
N VAL A 4 1.77 -6.09 -10.31
CA VAL A 4 0.75 -5.93 -11.36
C VAL A 4 1.34 -5.73 -12.76
N THR A 5 2.56 -5.20 -12.86
CA THR A 5 3.25 -5.06 -14.16
C THR A 5 3.73 -6.40 -14.71
N LEU A 6 3.85 -7.41 -13.84
CA LEU A 6 4.13 -8.80 -14.18
C LEU A 6 2.85 -9.64 -14.36
N GLY A 7 1.67 -9.01 -14.28
CA GLY A 7 0.38 -9.69 -14.44
C GLY A 7 -0.06 -10.49 -13.21
N VAL A 8 0.54 -10.25 -12.05
CA VAL A 8 0.18 -10.89 -10.77
C VAL A 8 -0.23 -9.84 -9.73
N ILE A 9 -0.85 -10.27 -8.63
CA ILE A 9 -1.23 -9.38 -7.52
C ILE A 9 -0.23 -9.53 -6.35
N PRO A 10 -0.09 -8.53 -5.47
CA PRO A 10 0.74 -8.66 -4.27
C PRO A 10 0.22 -9.78 -3.35
N GLY A 11 0.95 -10.90 -3.31
CA GLY A 11 0.54 -12.11 -2.58
C GLY A 11 1.03 -12.18 -1.13
N ALA A 12 2.06 -11.42 -0.76
CA ALA A 12 2.67 -11.46 0.57
C ALA A 12 1.96 -10.58 1.62
N GLY A 13 0.67 -10.28 1.41
CA GLY A 13 -0.14 -9.41 2.28
C GLY A 13 -0.06 -7.92 1.96
N GLY A 14 0.56 -7.52 0.85
CA GLY A 14 0.65 -6.11 0.43
C GLY A 14 -0.72 -5.47 0.20
N THR A 15 -1.70 -6.23 -0.31
CA THR A 15 -3.10 -5.79 -0.47
C THR A 15 -3.80 -5.49 0.86
N GLN A 16 -3.29 -6.01 1.98
CA GLN A 16 -3.89 -5.85 3.31
C GLN A 16 -3.13 -4.84 4.17
N ARG A 17 -1.81 -4.92 4.18
CA ARG A 17 -0.95 -4.06 5.03
C ARG A 17 -0.81 -2.66 4.47
N LEU A 18 -0.70 -2.50 3.15
CA LEU A 18 -0.45 -1.19 2.55
C LEU A 18 -1.60 -0.19 2.82
N PRO A 19 -2.89 -0.54 2.64
CA PRO A 19 -3.99 0.38 2.93
C PRO A 19 -4.07 0.81 4.39
N ARG A 20 -3.65 -0.06 5.32
CA ARG A 20 -3.59 0.25 6.76
C ARG A 20 -2.48 1.23 7.12
N LEU A 21 -1.41 1.28 6.32
CA LEU A 21 -0.28 2.19 6.52
C LEU A 21 -0.48 3.55 5.84
N VAL A 22 -0.80 3.54 4.55
CA VAL A 22 -0.78 4.75 3.71
C VAL A 22 -2.18 5.27 3.35
N GLY A 23 -3.22 4.61 3.86
CA GLY A 23 -4.61 4.87 3.50
C GLY A 23 -5.03 4.25 2.16
N LEU A 24 -6.35 4.24 1.92
CA LEU A 24 -6.96 3.54 0.79
C LEU A 24 -6.52 4.10 -0.57
N SER A 25 -6.57 5.42 -0.76
CA SER A 25 -6.31 6.06 -2.05
C SER A 25 -4.86 5.85 -2.52
N ALA A 26 -3.88 6.11 -1.64
CA ALA A 26 -2.46 5.92 -1.96
C ALA A 26 -2.14 4.43 -2.21
N ALA A 27 -2.71 3.52 -1.41
CA ALA A 27 -2.50 2.09 -1.61
C ALA A 27 -3.07 1.61 -2.95
N LEU A 28 -4.28 2.05 -3.33
CA LEU A 28 -4.89 1.72 -4.62
C LEU A 28 -4.05 2.21 -5.79
N ASP A 29 -3.56 3.45 -5.78
CA ASP A 29 -2.68 3.94 -6.86
C ASP A 29 -1.37 3.14 -6.93
N MET A 30 -0.73 2.86 -5.79
CA MET A 30 0.54 2.12 -5.74
C MET A 30 0.43 0.66 -6.20
N ILE A 31 -0.66 -0.01 -5.80
CA ILE A 31 -0.92 -1.41 -6.14
C ILE A 31 -1.36 -1.53 -7.59
N THR A 32 -2.24 -0.66 -8.07
CA THR A 32 -2.79 -0.80 -9.43
C THR A 32 -1.89 -0.25 -10.52
N SER A 33 -1.02 0.72 -10.21
CA SER A 33 -0.09 1.28 -11.18
C SER A 33 1.27 0.57 -11.22
N GLY A 34 1.68 -0.04 -10.12
CA GLY A 34 3.01 -0.62 -9.95
C GLY A 34 4.18 0.36 -10.01
N ARG A 35 3.91 1.69 -9.99
CA ARG A 35 4.97 2.71 -10.02
C ARG A 35 5.75 2.74 -8.71
N ALA A 36 7.05 3.01 -8.82
CA ALA A 36 7.88 3.34 -7.67
C ALA A 36 7.56 4.77 -7.18
N ILE A 37 7.76 5.00 -5.89
CA ILE A 37 7.66 6.32 -5.26
C ILE A 37 9.02 6.69 -4.67
N SER A 38 9.30 7.99 -4.52
CA SER A 38 10.52 8.45 -3.85
C SER A 38 10.46 8.20 -2.33
N ALA A 39 11.62 8.13 -1.69
CA ALA A 39 11.72 8.02 -0.23
C ALA A 39 10.97 9.16 0.47
N GLN A 40 11.11 10.40 -0.02
CA GLN A 40 10.37 11.55 0.53
C GLN A 40 8.86 11.38 0.43
N LYS A 41 8.36 10.86 -0.71
CA LYS A 41 6.94 10.61 -0.86
C LYS A 41 6.47 9.49 0.06
N ALA A 42 7.28 8.46 0.24
CA ALA A 42 7.01 7.38 1.17
C ALA A 42 6.89 7.89 2.62
N LEU A 43 7.73 8.86 3.02
CA LEU A 43 7.65 9.51 4.33
C LEU A 43 6.36 10.32 4.48
N GLU A 44 6.04 11.15 3.48
CA GLU A 44 4.81 11.98 3.50
C GLU A 44 3.53 11.17 3.67
N ILE A 45 3.46 9.98 3.05
CA ILE A 45 2.28 9.11 3.12
C ILE A 45 2.33 8.12 4.30
N GLY A 46 3.37 8.17 5.14
CA GLY A 46 3.51 7.29 6.31
C GLY A 46 3.94 5.85 6.00
N LEU A 47 4.48 5.59 4.81
CA LEU A 47 5.02 4.26 4.45
C LEU A 47 6.34 3.97 5.15
N VAL A 48 7.15 5.00 5.36
CA VAL A 48 8.41 4.93 6.13
C VAL A 48 8.37 5.97 7.24
N ASN A 49 9.18 5.77 8.28
CA ASN A 49 9.21 6.66 9.44
C ASN A 49 10.28 7.74 9.34
N ASP A 50 11.33 7.51 8.55
CA ASP A 50 12.44 8.44 8.38
C ASP A 50 13.12 8.24 7.02
N VAL A 51 13.89 9.25 6.59
CA VAL A 51 14.67 9.24 5.34
C VAL A 51 16.04 9.85 5.64
N ASP A 52 17.09 9.05 5.46
CA ASP A 52 18.48 9.44 5.74
C ASP A 52 19.40 8.93 4.62
N GLU A 53 20.57 9.53 4.47
CA GLU A 53 21.63 9.07 3.56
C GLU A 53 22.37 7.85 4.13
N GLU A 54 22.59 7.81 5.46
CA GLU A 54 23.24 6.73 6.20
C GLU A 54 22.20 5.78 6.83
N VAL A 55 21.43 5.11 5.96
CA VAL A 55 20.27 4.27 6.37
C VAL A 55 20.60 3.17 7.36
N PHE A 56 21.80 2.58 7.30
CA PHE A 56 22.20 1.49 8.18
C PHE A 56 22.44 1.98 9.61
N ASP A 57 23.22 3.05 9.75
CA ASP A 57 23.55 3.61 11.06
C ASP A 57 22.31 4.24 11.69
N SER A 58 21.50 4.96 10.91
CA SER A 58 20.20 5.48 11.35
C SER A 58 19.29 4.35 11.86
N ALA A 59 19.14 3.26 11.10
CA ALA A 59 18.32 2.12 11.52
C ALA A 59 18.88 1.38 12.76
N PHE A 60 20.21 1.28 12.90
CA PHE A 60 20.85 0.63 14.04
C PHE A 60 20.70 1.45 15.34
N MET A 61 20.69 2.78 15.20
CA MET A 61 20.60 3.72 16.33
C MET A 61 19.16 4.00 16.77
N ILE A 62 18.15 3.42 16.12
CA ILE A 62 16.75 3.58 16.54
C ILE A 62 16.59 3.09 17.99
N ASN A 63 15.99 3.94 18.82
CA ASN A 63 15.67 3.62 20.20
C ASN A 63 14.70 2.43 20.27
N THR A 64 15.10 1.37 20.99
CA THR A 64 14.34 0.14 21.15
C THR A 64 13.05 0.34 21.94
N GLU A 65 13.02 1.31 22.88
CA GLU A 65 11.81 1.66 23.63
C GLU A 65 10.76 2.27 22.70
N ASP A 66 11.18 3.20 21.84
CA ASP A 66 10.30 3.84 20.84
C ASP A 66 9.76 2.82 19.83
N LEU A 67 10.59 1.83 19.45
CA LEU A 67 10.16 0.75 18.56
C LEU A 67 9.12 -0.16 19.24
N GLY A 68 9.29 -0.42 20.55
CA GLY A 68 8.36 -1.22 21.35
C GLY A 68 6.98 -0.59 21.54
N CYS A 69 6.87 0.74 21.42
CA CYS A 69 5.59 1.45 21.48
C CYS A 69 4.82 1.44 20.15
N ARG A 70 5.41 0.94 19.05
CA ARG A 70 4.75 0.96 17.75
C ARG A 70 3.73 -0.15 17.63
N VAL A 71 2.54 0.22 17.16
CA VAL A 71 1.47 -0.73 16.85
C VAL A 71 1.86 -1.51 15.60
N PRO A 72 1.83 -2.86 15.63
CA PRO A 72 2.14 -3.64 14.46
C PRO A 72 1.07 -3.43 13.38
N THR A 73 1.47 -3.51 12.11
CA THR A 73 0.59 -3.15 10.98
C THR A 73 -0.70 -3.98 10.90
N TRP A 74 -0.72 -5.20 11.43
CA TRP A 74 -1.92 -6.04 11.44
C TRP A 74 -2.96 -5.62 12.49
N GLU A 75 -2.56 -4.88 13.53
CA GLU A 75 -3.46 -4.31 14.55
C GLU A 75 -4.00 -2.94 14.15
N LEU A 76 -3.46 -2.32 13.10
CA LEU A 76 -3.98 -1.06 12.59
C LEU A 76 -5.39 -1.26 11.99
N PRO A 77 -6.33 -0.32 12.25
CA PRO A 77 -7.68 -0.42 11.71
C PRO A 77 -7.64 -0.40 10.19
N ALA A 78 -8.46 -1.25 9.57
CA ALA A 78 -8.66 -1.20 8.14
C ALA A 78 -9.30 0.15 7.76
N PRO A 79 -8.81 0.85 6.72
CA PRO A 79 -9.48 2.05 6.23
C PRO A 79 -10.88 1.68 5.72
N THR A 80 -11.85 2.58 5.92
CA THR A 80 -13.19 2.42 5.35
C THR A 80 -13.12 2.41 3.83
N TRP A 81 -13.77 1.43 3.20
CA TRP A 81 -13.85 1.37 1.75
C TRP A 81 -14.78 2.48 1.21
N ASP A 82 -14.26 3.28 0.28
CA ASP A 82 -15.04 4.31 -0.41
C ASP A 82 -15.30 3.89 -1.86
N ASP A 83 -16.57 3.61 -2.17
CA ASP A 83 -17.01 3.22 -3.52
C ASP A 83 -16.73 4.31 -4.57
N ALA A 84 -16.69 5.60 -4.18
CA ALA A 84 -16.36 6.68 -5.10
C ALA A 84 -14.90 6.60 -5.57
N VAL A 85 -13.98 6.22 -4.67
CA VAL A 85 -12.56 6.02 -5.01
C VAL A 85 -12.39 4.80 -5.91
N GLU A 86 -13.13 3.73 -5.64
CA GLU A 86 -13.13 2.53 -6.49
C GLU A 86 -13.54 2.85 -7.93
N VAL A 87 -14.66 3.57 -8.12
CA VAL A 87 -15.14 3.96 -9.45
C VAL A 87 -14.10 4.81 -10.20
N GLN A 88 -13.45 5.75 -9.52
CA GLN A 88 -12.41 6.59 -10.11
C GLN A 88 -11.19 5.76 -10.57
N ILE A 89 -10.73 4.84 -9.73
CA ILE A 89 -9.60 3.96 -10.06
C ILE A 89 -9.94 3.02 -11.20
N LEU A 90 -11.10 2.36 -11.16
CA LEU A 90 -11.55 1.46 -12.24
C LEU A 90 -11.71 2.19 -13.58
N ALA A 91 -12.26 3.41 -13.57
CA ALA A 91 -12.33 4.24 -14.77
C ALA A 91 -10.94 4.64 -15.29
N GLY A 92 -9.99 4.90 -14.39
CA GLY A 92 -8.59 5.13 -14.73
C GLY A 92 -7.91 3.90 -15.35
N LEU A 93 -8.16 2.72 -14.79
CA LEU A 93 -7.62 1.45 -15.27
C LEU A 93 -8.18 1.05 -16.64
N ALA A 94 -9.47 1.28 -16.88
CA ALA A 94 -10.08 1.04 -18.19
C ALA A 94 -9.38 1.82 -19.32
N LYS A 95 -8.85 3.01 -19.01
CA LYS A 95 -8.09 3.86 -19.96
C LYS A 95 -6.61 3.46 -20.07
N LYS A 96 -5.95 3.26 -18.92
CA LYS A 96 -4.48 3.10 -18.85
C LYS A 96 -3.98 1.66 -18.99
N ALA A 97 -4.81 0.68 -18.64
CA ALA A 97 -4.42 -0.73 -18.52
C ALA A 97 -5.43 -1.65 -19.24
N ARG A 98 -5.84 -1.27 -20.45
CA ARG A 98 -6.82 -2.02 -21.24
C ARG A 98 -6.32 -3.44 -21.51
N GLY A 99 -7.10 -4.44 -21.09
CA GLY A 99 -6.78 -5.87 -21.26
C GLY A 99 -5.96 -6.50 -20.14
N GLN A 100 -5.56 -5.73 -19.11
CA GLN A 100 -4.89 -6.29 -17.94
C GLN A 100 -5.90 -6.73 -16.87
N ILE A 101 -5.73 -7.96 -16.38
CA ILE A 101 -6.61 -8.55 -15.36
C ILE A 101 -6.10 -8.24 -13.94
N ALA A 102 -4.77 -8.25 -13.75
CA ALA A 102 -4.15 -8.14 -12.43
C ALA A 102 -4.51 -6.85 -11.66
N PRO A 103 -4.51 -5.65 -12.26
CA PRO A 103 -4.88 -4.43 -11.53
C PRO A 103 -6.33 -4.46 -11.03
N VAL A 104 -7.27 -4.93 -11.86
CA VAL A 104 -8.69 -5.03 -11.48
C VAL A 104 -8.87 -6.05 -10.37
N LYS A 105 -8.19 -7.22 -10.47
CA LYS A 105 -8.26 -8.26 -9.44
C LYS A 105 -7.63 -7.81 -8.13
N ALA A 106 -6.58 -6.99 -8.19
CA ALA A 106 -5.96 -6.43 -6.99
C ALA A 106 -6.95 -5.55 -6.21
N VAL A 107 -7.74 -4.71 -6.90
CA VAL A 107 -8.80 -3.89 -6.26
C VAL A 107 -9.86 -4.79 -5.60
N GLU A 108 -10.32 -5.83 -6.29
CA GLU A 108 -11.32 -6.77 -5.76
C GLU A 108 -10.83 -7.51 -4.51
N VAL A 109 -9.57 -7.96 -4.51
CA VAL A 109 -8.94 -8.64 -3.37
C VAL A 109 -8.73 -7.67 -2.20
N MET A 110 -8.39 -6.41 -2.47
CA MET A 110 -8.31 -5.39 -1.42
C MET A 110 -9.68 -5.15 -0.79
N LYS A 111 -10.74 -4.99 -1.60
CA LYS A 111 -12.11 -4.79 -1.10
C LYS A 111 -12.56 -5.94 -0.21
N SER A 112 -12.39 -7.16 -0.71
CA SER A 112 -12.79 -8.38 0.02
C SER A 112 -11.94 -8.57 1.29
N GLY A 113 -10.63 -8.35 1.22
CA GLY A 113 -9.73 -8.57 2.36
C GLY A 113 -9.85 -7.51 3.46
N LEU A 114 -10.14 -6.26 3.11
CA LEU A 114 -10.36 -5.19 4.10
C LEU A 114 -11.71 -5.32 4.82
N ALA A 115 -12.65 -6.08 4.27
CA ALA A 115 -13.94 -6.37 4.91
C ALA A 115 -13.85 -7.51 5.96
N ILE A 116 -12.72 -8.21 6.03
CA ILE A 116 -12.49 -9.33 6.95
C ILE A 116 -11.49 -8.87 8.02
N GLU A 117 -11.62 -9.41 9.23
CA GLU A 117 -10.59 -9.27 10.25
C GLU A 117 -9.27 -9.93 9.81
N PHE A 118 -8.15 -9.39 10.27
CA PHE A 118 -6.83 -9.88 9.89
C PHE A 118 -6.49 -11.21 10.57
#